data_AF-A0A2V5RVA0-F1
#
_entry.id   AF-A0A2V5RVA0-F1
#
_cell.length_a   1.000
_cell.length_b   1.000
_cell.length_c   1.000
_cell.angle_alpha   90.00
_cell.angle_beta   90.00
_cell.angle_gamma   90.00
#
_symmetry.space_group_name_H-M   'P 1'
#
loop_
_entity.id
_entity.type
_entity.pdbx_description
1 polymer ?
#
loop_
_entity_poly.entity_id
_entity_poly.type
_entity_poly.pdbx_seq_one_letter_code
_entity_poly.pdbx_strand_id
1 'polypeptide(L)'
;MPEEETLERAREDERKGLSPSTQAGEFVREEIEHVREGKHGARSPEQAIAIGLSKARRAGVKLPPPKRGKARTKRQARRDLAKGGRRKQPSRTRSRAVRGALKRE
;
A
#
# COMPACT_ATOMS: atom_id res chain seq x y z
N MET A 1 -0.22 4.24 6.22
CA MET A 1 0.95 3.38 5.95
C MET A 1 0.68 2.05 6.64
N PRO A 2 1.23 0.92 6.16
CA PRO A 2 1.02 -0.38 6.83
C PRO A 2 1.59 -0.37 8.25
N GLU A 3 1.06 -1.25 9.11
CA GLU A 3 1.54 -1.46 10.47
C GLU A 3 2.93 -2.13 10.45
N GLU A 4 3.71 -1.93 11.53
CA GLU A 4 5.06 -2.48 11.63
C GLU A 4 5.03 -4.02 11.60
N GLU A 5 4.06 -4.63 12.26
CA GLU A 5 3.86 -6.09 12.26
C GLU A 5 3.66 -6.64 10.84
N THR A 6 2.85 -5.97 10.01
CA THR A 6 2.63 -6.37 8.60
C THR A 6 3.92 -6.31 7.79
N LEU A 7 4.79 -5.32 8.05
CA LEU A 7 6.10 -5.23 7.41
C LEU A 7 7.03 -6.36 7.86
N GLU A 8 6.99 -6.73 9.13
CA GLU A 8 7.82 -7.80 9.69
C GLU A 8 7.43 -9.16 9.12
N ARG A 9 6.13 -9.47 9.08
CA ARG A 9 5.61 -10.71 8.47
C ARG A 9 5.98 -10.80 6.98
N ALA A 10 5.79 -9.71 6.23
CA ALA A 10 6.20 -9.69 4.81
C ALA A 10 7.72 -9.90 4.61
N ARG A 11 8.56 -9.40 5.53
CA ARG A 11 10.02 -9.66 5.52
C ARG A 11 10.37 -11.08 5.94
N GLU A 12 9.60 -11.68 6.84
CA GLU A 12 9.75 -13.08 7.20
C GLU A 12 9.45 -13.98 6.00
N ASP A 13 8.36 -13.71 5.29
CA ASP A 13 8.01 -14.40 4.04
C ASP A 13 9.11 -14.24 2.97
N GLU A 14 9.68 -13.04 2.83
CA GLU A 14 10.83 -12.81 1.95
C GLU A 14 12.05 -13.63 2.39
N ARG A 15 12.37 -13.67 3.69
CA ARG A 15 13.47 -14.48 4.25
C ARG A 15 13.27 -15.97 4.04
N LYS A 16 12.02 -16.44 4.05
CA LYS A 16 11.62 -17.83 3.73
C LYS A 16 11.63 -18.12 2.22
N GLY A 17 11.93 -17.13 1.37
CA GLY A 17 11.95 -17.29 -0.08
C GLY A 17 10.56 -17.38 -0.73
N LEU A 18 9.51 -16.94 -0.03
CA LEU A 18 8.14 -17.00 -0.53
C LEU A 18 7.88 -15.97 -1.63
N SER A 19 6.87 -16.26 -2.46
CA SER A 19 6.54 -15.44 -3.63
C SER A 19 6.13 -14.00 -3.26
N PRO A 20 6.31 -13.01 -4.16
CA PRO A 20 5.84 -11.64 -3.91
C PRO A 20 4.32 -11.54 -3.69
N SER A 21 3.54 -12.46 -4.24
CA SER A 21 2.10 -12.54 -3.98
C SER A 21 1.78 -13.02 -2.56
N THR A 22 2.59 -13.93 -2.01
CA THR A 22 2.46 -14.41 -0.64
C THR A 22 2.78 -13.27 0.33
N GLN A 23 3.93 -12.61 0.14
CA GLN A 23 4.33 -11.43 0.92
C GLN A 23 3.27 -10.31 0.86
N ALA A 24 2.66 -10.09 -0.32
CA ALA A 24 1.59 -9.11 -0.48
C ALA A 24 0.28 -9.51 0.22
N GLY A 25 0.10 -10.80 0.51
CA GLY A 25 -1.05 -11.35 1.23
C GLY A 25 -1.17 -10.78 2.65
N GLU A 26 -0.06 -10.56 3.34
CA GLU A 26 -0.05 -9.94 4.68
C GLU A 26 -0.70 -8.55 4.67
N PHE A 27 -0.44 -7.74 3.65
CA PHE A 27 -1.04 -6.41 3.50
C PHE A 27 -2.53 -6.47 3.14
N VAL A 28 -2.95 -7.51 2.41
CA VAL A 28 -4.38 -7.71 2.09
C VAL A 28 -5.13 -8.17 3.33
N ARG A 29 -4.52 -9.05 4.13
CA ARG A 29 -5.06 -9.49 5.41
C ARG A 29 -5.22 -8.32 6.37
N GLU A 30 -4.19 -7.49 6.55
CA GLU A 30 -4.24 -6.26 7.36
C GLU A 30 -5.42 -5.37 6.91
N GLU A 31 -5.55 -5.12 5.61
CA GLU A 31 -6.62 -4.25 5.11
C GLU A 31 -8.02 -4.82 5.39
N ILE A 32 -8.19 -6.14 5.25
CA ILE A 32 -9.47 -6.79 5.55
C ILE A 32 -9.78 -6.71 7.05
N GLU A 33 -8.79 -6.94 7.91
CA GLU A 33 -8.95 -6.80 9.37
C GLU A 33 -9.33 -5.36 9.75
N HIS A 34 -8.64 -4.37 9.21
CA HIS A 34 -8.95 -2.96 9.45
C HIS A 34 -10.33 -2.54 8.94
N VAL A 35 -10.80 -3.11 7.82
CA VAL A 35 -12.17 -2.86 7.35
C VAL A 35 -13.19 -3.48 8.31
N ARG A 36 -12.95 -4.69 8.82
CA ARG A 36 -13.82 -5.34 9.81
C ARG A 36 -13.87 -4.58 11.13
N GLU A 37 -12.75 -4.00 11.54
CA GLU A 37 -12.63 -3.15 12.73
C GLU A 37 -13.17 -1.73 12.54
N GLY A 38 -13.57 -1.36 11.31
CA GLY A 38 -14.05 0.00 10.99
C GLY A 38 -12.94 1.06 10.88
N LYS A 39 -11.66 0.68 10.94
CA LYS A 39 -10.51 1.58 10.75
C LYS A 39 -10.36 2.06 9.31
N HIS A 40 -10.84 1.29 8.33
CA HIS A 40 -10.74 1.58 6.91
C HIS A 40 -12.11 1.56 6.22
N GLY A 41 -12.37 2.57 5.38
CA GLY A 41 -13.67 2.75 4.70
C GLY A 41 -13.79 2.05 3.34
N ALA A 42 -13.22 0.85 3.16
CA ALA A 42 -13.39 0.11 1.92
C ALA A 42 -14.84 -0.35 1.77
N ARG A 43 -15.43 -0.11 0.59
CA ARG A 43 -16.85 -0.39 0.31
C ARG A 43 -17.08 -1.80 -0.24
N SER A 44 -16.01 -2.53 -0.55
CA SER A 44 -16.08 -3.92 -1.01
C SER A 44 -14.81 -4.70 -0.66
N PRO A 45 -14.88 -6.05 -0.62
CA PRO A 45 -13.71 -6.91 -0.45
C PRO A 45 -12.64 -6.69 -1.53
N GLU A 46 -13.05 -6.51 -2.79
CA GLU A 46 -12.12 -6.25 -3.90
C GLU A 46 -11.39 -4.93 -3.74
N GLN A 47 -12.07 -3.92 -3.17
CA GLN A 47 -11.45 -2.64 -2.86
C GLN A 47 -10.41 -2.79 -1.75
N ALA A 48 -10.70 -3.54 -0.69
CA ALA A 48 -9.72 -3.84 0.36
C ALA A 48 -8.50 -4.57 -0.21
N ILE A 49 -8.72 -5.60 -1.05
CA ILE A 49 -7.63 -6.29 -1.74
C ILE A 49 -6.81 -5.30 -2.58
N ALA A 50 -7.45 -4.43 -3.36
CA ALA A 50 -6.75 -3.46 -4.19
C ALA A 50 -5.93 -2.45 -3.37
N ILE A 51 -6.42 -2.01 -2.21
CA ILE A 51 -5.69 -1.13 -1.30
C ILE A 51 -4.49 -1.87 -0.70
N GLY A 52 -4.69 -3.09 -0.19
CA GLY A 52 -3.62 -3.95 0.34
C GLY A 52 -2.49 -4.19 -0.67
N LEU A 53 -2.82 -4.57 -1.90
CA LEU A 53 -1.84 -4.76 -2.99
C LEU A 53 -1.12 -3.46 -3.38
N SER A 54 -1.75 -2.30 -3.17
CA SER A 54 -1.12 -0.99 -3.41
C SER A 54 -0.19 -0.60 -2.27
N LYS A 55 -0.56 -0.90 -1.01
CA LYS A 55 0.29 -0.75 0.18
C LYS A 55 1.54 -1.62 0.07
N ALA A 56 1.40 -2.90 -0.28
CA ALA A 56 2.50 -3.84 -0.45
C ALA A 56 3.57 -3.32 -1.42
N ARG A 57 3.17 -2.85 -2.61
CA ARG A 57 4.09 -2.27 -3.60
C ARG A 57 4.83 -1.05 -3.08
N ARG A 58 4.14 -0.17 -2.32
CA ARG A 58 4.76 1.01 -1.70
C ARG A 58 5.66 0.65 -0.53
N ALA A 59 5.43 -0.48 0.12
CA ALA A 59 6.27 -1.00 1.20
C ALA A 59 7.57 -1.66 0.68
N GLY A 60 7.66 -1.91 -0.64
CA GLY A 60 8.86 -2.47 -1.27
C GLY A 60 8.68 -3.89 -1.80
N VAL A 61 7.51 -4.50 -1.62
CA VAL A 61 7.23 -5.83 -2.19
C VAL A 61 7.29 -5.76 -3.72
N LYS A 62 8.10 -6.64 -4.32
CA LYS A 62 8.34 -6.70 -5.78
C LYS A 62 7.18 -7.36 -6.54
N LEU A 63 5.95 -6.95 -6.24
CA LEU A 63 4.73 -7.48 -6.85
C LEU A 63 4.47 -6.83 -8.21
N PRO A 64 4.59 -7.56 -9.34
CA PRO A 64 4.42 -6.98 -10.66
C PRO A 64 3.01 -6.40 -10.88
N PRO A 65 2.85 -5.47 -11.83
CA PRO A 65 1.54 -5.03 -12.28
C PRO A 65 0.71 -6.22 -12.81
N PRO A 66 -0.63 -6.18 -12.68
CA PRO A 66 -1.48 -7.25 -13.18
C PRO A 66 -1.37 -7.36 -14.71
N LYS A 67 -1.32 -8.59 -15.22
CA LYS A 67 -1.24 -8.87 -16.67
C LYS A 67 -2.49 -8.38 -17.42
N ARG A 68 -3.66 -8.53 -16.80
CA ARG A 68 -4.98 -8.17 -17.33
C ARG A 68 -5.59 -6.99 -16.56
N GLY A 69 -6.57 -6.33 -17.17
CA GLY A 69 -7.33 -5.23 -16.56
C GLY A 69 -7.01 -3.85 -17.13
N LYS A 70 -7.65 -2.84 -16.55
CA LYS A 70 -7.66 -1.45 -17.03
C LYS A 70 -6.25 -0.86 -17.10
N ALA A 71 -5.96 -0.08 -18.15
CA ALA A 71 -4.68 0.60 -18.32
C ALA A 71 -4.33 1.49 -17.12
N ARG A 72 -5.33 2.16 -16.52
CA ARG A 72 -5.19 2.96 -15.31
C ARG A 72 -4.64 2.14 -14.14
N THR A 73 -5.15 0.92 -13.92
CA THR A 73 -4.71 0.03 -12.83
C THR A 73 -3.26 -0.40 -13.03
N LYS A 74 -2.88 -0.78 -14.25
CA LYS A 74 -1.49 -1.13 -14.59
C LYS A 74 -0.53 0.05 -14.37
N ARG A 75 -0.92 1.25 -14.80
CA ARG A 75 -0.15 2.49 -14.58
C ARG A 75 0.00 2.80 -13.10
N GLN A 76 -1.07 2.63 -12.32
CA GLN A 76 -1.04 2.86 -10.89
C GLN A 76 -0.09 1.88 -10.17
N ALA A 77 -0.19 0.58 -10.47
CA ALA A 77 0.70 -0.44 -9.91
C ALA A 77 2.18 -0.16 -10.22
N ARG A 78 2.52 0.25 -11.45
CA ARG A 78 3.88 0.67 -11.83
C ARG A 78 4.35 1.88 -11.01
N ARG A 79 3.47 2.86 -10.81
CA ARG A 79 3.78 4.05 -10.01
C ARG A 79 4.01 3.70 -8.54
N ASP A 80 3.23 2.80 -7.98
CA ASP A 80 3.38 2.37 -6.58
C ASP A 80 4.67 1.58 -6.37
N LEU A 81 5.05 0.70 -7.30
CA LEU A 81 6.36 0.04 -7.30
C LEU A 81 7.51 1.06 -7.36
N ALA A 82 7.43 2.02 -8.28
CA ALA A 82 8.46 3.06 -8.40
C ALA A 82 8.60 3.93 -7.14
N LYS A 83 7.50 4.12 -6.39
CA LYS A 83 7.51 4.80 -5.09
C LYS A 83 8.10 3.93 -3.99
N GLY A 84 7.84 2.62 -3.99
CA GLY A 84 8.39 1.70 -2.97
C GLY A 84 9.92 1.67 -2.95
N GLY A 85 10.55 1.80 -4.12
CA GLY A 85 12.02 1.88 -4.23
C GLY A 85 12.63 3.23 -3.83
N ARG A 86 11.84 4.25 -3.46
CA ARG A 86 12.33 5.61 -3.17
C ARG A 86 11.64 6.20 -1.94
N ARG A 87 12.34 6.27 -0.80
CA ARG A 87 11.90 7.06 0.36
C ARG A 87 12.09 8.55 0.08
N LYS A 88 11.08 9.18 -0.55
CA LYS A 88 11.07 10.63 -0.74
C LYS A 88 10.42 11.32 0.44
N GLN A 89 11.16 12.21 1.11
CA GLN A 89 10.62 13.00 2.20
C GLN A 89 9.52 13.97 1.68
N PRO A 90 8.40 14.13 2.42
CA PRO A 90 7.40 15.14 2.09
C PRO A 90 8.03 16.53 2.01
N SER A 91 7.58 17.35 1.05
CA SER A 91 8.04 18.74 0.93
C SER A 91 7.59 19.53 2.17
N ARG A 92 8.55 20.02 2.96
CA ARG A 92 8.28 20.83 4.16
C ARG A 92 7.40 22.03 3.83
N THR A 93 7.67 22.72 2.72
CA THR A 93 6.88 23.87 2.25
C THR A 93 5.44 23.48 1.95
N ARG A 94 5.23 22.39 1.20
CA ARG A 94 3.88 21.91 0.88
C ARG A 94 3.11 21.49 2.13
N SER A 95 3.77 20.78 3.05
CA SER A 95 3.15 20.36 4.32
C SER A 95 2.69 21.56 5.16
N ARG A 96 3.50 22.62 5.23
CA ARG A 96 3.12 23.86 5.92
C ARG A 96 1.93 24.55 5.27
N ALA A 97 1.92 24.65 3.94
CA ALA A 97 0.82 25.26 3.20
C ALA A 97 -0.52 24.53 3.42
N VAL A 98 -0.52 23.20 3.31
CA VAL A 98 -1.72 22.38 3.55
C VAL A 98 -2.20 22.51 4.99
N ARG A 99 -1.30 22.45 5.98
CA ARG A 99 -1.64 22.67 7.39
C ARG A 99 -2.23 24.06 7.63
N GLY A 100 -1.72 25.09 6.94
CA GLY A 100 -2.25 26.44 7.02
C GLY A 100 -3.68 26.57 6.47
N ALA A 101 -3.98 25.90 5.36
CA ALA A 101 -5.32 25.88 4.78
C ALA A 101 -6.34 25.17 5.69
N LEU A 102 -5.96 24.00 6.22
CA LEU A 102 -6.82 23.22 7.13
C LEU A 102 -7.13 23.90 8.46
N LYS A 103 -6.35 24.91 8.88
CA LYS A 103 -6.64 25.69 10.08
C LYS A 103 -7.68 26.81 9.86
N ARG A 104 -8.02 27.10 8.61
CA ARG A 104 -8.99 28.13 8.23
C ARG A 104 -10.36 27.55 7.89
N GLU A 105 -10.46 26.22 7.86
CA GLU A 105 -11.73 25.49 7.88
C GLU A 105 -12.09 25.17 9.34
#